data_AF-A0A2U1NKL0-F1
#
_entry.id   AF-A0A2U1NKL0-F1
#
_cell.length_a   1.000
_cell.length_b   1.000
_cell.length_c   1.000
_cell.angle_alpha   90.00
_cell.angle_beta   90.00
_cell.angle_gamma   90.00
#
_symmetry.space_group_name_H-M   'P 1'
#
loop_
_entity.id
_entity.type
_entity.pdbx_description
1 polymer ?
#
loop_
_entity_poly.entity_id
_entity_poly.type
_entity_poly.pdbx_seq_one_letter_code
_entity_poly.pdbx_strand_id
1 'polypeptide(L)'
;MGGKSSKRSYSSRNSSYGSTSNVSAYPQSPYHQPAYTQPPPYASPSPFPSYSQPAPTVKRKLERKYSKIDDDYNNLEQVTDALARAGLESSNLIVGVDFTKSNEWTGARSFHRRSLHDIEVDRNPYEEAISIIGRTLASFDEDNLIPCYGFGDASTHDQEVFSFYPDDKFCDGFEDVLRRYRELVPKLRLAGPTSFAPIIERAITIVEQSGGQYHVLLIIADGQVTRSVDTERGNLSPQERKTVEAIVQASQYPLSIVLVGVGDGPWDMMKEFDDNIPARAFDNFQFVNFTEIMSKNMNASRKEAEFALSALMEIPSQYKATLELNILGARRGNTTERVSLPPPSYSGPKQPSRYSSFQGAPTFEKREASRLTSFQGAPTYEKMDISPNTSYHGTSTSDNNLCPICITDRKDMAFGCGHQTCCRCGTDLQICPICRSHIQTRIKLY
;
A
#
# COMPACT_ATOMS: atom_id res chain seq x y z
N MET A 1 27.56 47.92 -27.85
CA MET A 1 26.68 48.96 -28.45
C MET A 1 25.27 48.61 -28.02
N GLY A 2 24.55 49.32 -27.15
CA GLY A 2 24.43 50.76 -26.97
C GLY A 2 23.00 51.14 -27.35
N GLY A 3 22.14 51.52 -26.39
CA GLY A 3 20.81 52.07 -26.70
C GLY A 3 19.72 51.87 -25.65
N LYS A 4 19.80 52.63 -24.55
CA LYS A 4 18.69 52.93 -23.62
C LYS A 4 17.77 54.00 -24.24
N SER A 5 16.50 54.06 -23.80
CA SER A 5 15.71 55.28 -23.46
C SER A 5 14.20 54.97 -23.55
N SER A 6 13.27 55.54 -22.78
CA SER A 6 13.29 56.37 -21.56
C SER A 6 11.83 56.70 -21.17
N LYS A 7 11.61 56.92 -19.88
CA LYS A 7 10.41 57.42 -19.18
C LYS A 7 9.76 58.67 -19.82
N ARG A 8 8.46 58.86 -19.56
CA ARG A 8 7.93 60.19 -19.15
C ARG A 8 6.67 60.10 -18.30
N SER A 9 6.75 60.77 -17.15
CA SER A 9 5.69 61.12 -16.21
C SER A 9 5.16 62.52 -16.55
N TYR A 10 3.91 62.84 -16.17
CA TYR A 10 3.48 64.22 -15.95
C TYR A 10 2.53 64.30 -14.75
N SER A 11 2.75 65.30 -13.90
CA SER A 11 1.93 65.70 -12.75
C SER A 11 1.35 67.10 -13.00
N SER A 12 0.23 67.41 -12.33
CA SER A 12 -0.33 68.76 -12.10
C SER A 12 -1.52 68.59 -11.12
N ARG A 13 -1.45 68.85 -9.81
CA ARG A 13 -1.44 70.10 -8.98
C ARG A 13 -2.68 71.04 -9.08
N ASN A 14 -3.34 71.16 -7.92
CA ASN A 14 -4.07 72.29 -7.27
C ASN A 14 -5.29 72.96 -7.93
N SER A 15 -6.41 73.09 -7.19
CA SER A 15 -6.71 74.24 -6.30
C SER A 15 -8.13 74.22 -5.71
N SER A 16 -8.26 74.91 -4.58
CA SER A 16 -9.36 75.10 -3.62
C SER A 16 -10.53 75.99 -4.06
N TYR A 17 -11.73 75.83 -3.46
CA TYR A 17 -12.59 76.93 -2.99
C TYR A 17 -13.58 76.42 -1.92
N GLY A 18 -13.77 77.19 -0.84
CA GLY A 18 -14.77 76.95 0.20
C GLY A 18 -16.04 77.79 0.00
N SER A 19 -17.09 77.48 0.76
CA SER A 19 -18.20 78.41 1.05
C SER A 19 -18.92 78.02 2.34
N THR A 20 -19.16 79.06 3.15
CA THR A 20 -19.84 79.19 4.45
C THR A 20 -21.36 79.14 4.38
N SER A 21 -22.07 78.81 5.47
CA SER A 21 -22.94 79.76 6.22
C SER A 21 -23.75 79.17 7.41
N ASN A 22 -23.70 79.92 8.54
CA ASN A 22 -24.70 80.31 9.57
C ASN A 22 -25.62 79.27 10.26
N VAL A 23 -25.58 79.06 11.60
CA VAL A 23 -25.86 79.90 12.82
C VAL A 23 -27.33 79.87 13.29
N SER A 24 -27.56 79.42 14.54
CA SER A 24 -28.57 79.87 15.54
C SER A 24 -28.34 79.10 16.87
N ALA A 25 -27.77 79.67 17.95
CA ALA A 25 -28.36 80.48 19.05
C ALA A 25 -29.01 79.65 20.20
N TYR A 26 -28.27 79.31 21.28
CA TYR A 26 -28.28 79.88 22.68
C TYR A 26 -29.22 79.14 23.69
N PRO A 27 -29.06 79.21 25.05
CA PRO A 27 -27.91 79.57 25.91
C PRO A 27 -27.63 78.63 27.13
N GLN A 28 -26.55 78.92 27.87
CA GLN A 28 -25.99 78.28 29.08
C GLN A 28 -26.81 78.47 30.38
N SER A 29 -26.60 77.60 31.39
CA SER A 29 -26.21 78.01 32.77
C SER A 29 -25.77 76.84 33.69
N PRO A 30 -25.04 77.13 34.80
CA PRO A 30 -24.05 76.24 35.44
C PRO A 30 -24.43 75.79 36.87
N TYR A 31 -23.85 74.69 37.37
CA TYR A 31 -23.84 74.37 38.81
C TYR A 31 -22.51 73.76 39.28
N HIS A 32 -22.06 74.24 40.44
CA HIS A 32 -20.84 73.88 41.17
C HIS A 32 -21.04 72.70 42.14
N GLN A 33 -20.03 71.81 42.23
CA GLN A 33 -19.39 71.10 43.38
C GLN A 33 -20.27 70.43 44.50
N PRO A 34 -19.87 69.28 45.12
CA PRO A 34 -18.59 69.15 45.86
C PRO A 34 -17.92 67.76 45.92
N ALA A 35 -16.71 67.76 46.48
CA ALA A 35 -15.87 66.59 46.75
C ALA A 35 -16.34 65.79 47.98
N TYR A 36 -16.24 64.46 47.91
CA TYR A 36 -16.31 63.54 49.05
C TYR A 36 -15.20 62.48 48.96
N THR A 37 -14.63 62.18 50.12
CA THR A 37 -13.51 61.28 50.43
C THR A 37 -13.86 59.77 50.40
N GLN A 38 -12.81 58.96 50.24
CA GLN A 38 -12.69 57.50 49.96
C GLN A 38 -13.54 56.50 50.79
N PRO A 39 -13.70 55.26 50.26
CA PRO A 39 -12.92 54.12 50.79
C PRO A 39 -12.36 53.18 49.69
N PRO A 40 -11.22 52.47 49.90
CA PRO A 40 -10.78 51.40 49.00
C PRO A 40 -11.61 50.14 49.31
N PRO A 41 -12.00 49.33 48.30
CA PRO A 41 -11.37 48.00 48.26
C PRO A 41 -11.38 47.27 46.88
N TYR A 42 -10.57 46.20 46.85
CA TYR A 42 -10.53 45.08 45.90
C TYR A 42 -9.76 45.26 44.58
N ALA A 43 -8.56 44.66 44.58
CA ALA A 43 -7.81 44.29 43.39
C ALA A 43 -8.65 43.39 42.47
N SER A 44 -8.71 43.74 41.19
CA SER A 44 -9.23 42.88 40.14
C SER A 44 -8.19 41.80 39.77
N PRO A 45 -8.59 40.53 39.54
CA PRO A 45 -7.67 39.49 39.09
C PRO A 45 -7.21 39.78 37.66
N SER A 46 -5.92 39.65 37.42
CA SER A 46 -5.32 39.68 36.08
C SER A 46 -6.01 38.67 35.14
N PRO A 47 -6.21 39.01 33.85
CA PRO A 47 -6.74 38.05 32.88
C PRO A 47 -5.74 36.92 32.65
N PHE A 48 -6.26 35.69 32.73
CA PHE A 48 -5.56 34.45 32.38
C PHE A 48 -4.83 34.58 31.03
N PRO A 49 -3.59 34.09 30.88
CA PRO A 49 -2.95 34.00 29.57
C PRO A 49 -3.73 32.98 28.74
N SER A 50 -4.25 33.40 27.58
CA SER A 50 -4.70 32.44 26.58
C SER A 50 -3.50 31.59 26.17
N TYR A 51 -3.62 30.27 26.30
CA TYR A 51 -2.64 29.35 25.76
C TYR A 51 -2.45 29.65 24.27
N SER A 52 -1.30 30.24 23.96
CA SER A 52 -0.84 30.47 22.61
C SER A 52 -0.49 29.10 22.03
N GLN A 53 -1.18 28.73 20.96
CA GLN A 53 -0.75 27.68 20.04
C GLN A 53 0.75 27.89 19.72
N PRO A 54 1.61 26.86 19.81
CA PRO A 54 3.02 27.04 19.51
C PRO A 54 3.20 27.47 18.05
N ALA A 55 4.01 28.53 17.88
CA ALA A 55 4.27 29.19 16.63
C ALA A 55 4.78 28.24 15.51
N PRO A 56 4.49 28.54 14.23
CA PRO A 56 4.91 27.76 13.06
C PRO A 56 6.43 27.53 12.95
N THR A 57 7.25 28.27 13.70
CA THR A 57 8.72 28.12 13.76
C THR A 57 9.17 26.87 14.54
N VAL A 58 8.46 26.47 15.60
CA VAL A 58 8.80 25.27 16.39
C VAL A 58 8.44 24.02 15.60
N LYS A 59 7.25 24.01 14.99
CA LYS A 59 6.79 22.92 14.12
C LYS A 59 7.76 22.68 12.96
N ARG A 60 8.16 23.73 12.23
CA ARG A 60 9.17 23.64 11.14
C ARG A 60 10.54 23.16 11.62
N LYS A 61 10.93 23.50 12.85
CA LYS A 61 12.19 23.03 13.44
C LYS A 61 12.14 21.53 13.75
N LEU A 62 11.01 21.02 14.24
CA LEU A 62 10.79 19.61 14.50
C LEU A 62 10.70 18.80 13.20
N GLU A 63 9.94 19.29 12.21
CA GLU A 63 9.88 18.68 10.87
C GLU A 63 11.28 18.55 10.25
N ARG A 64 12.13 19.57 10.41
CA ARG A 64 13.53 19.51 9.95
C ARG A 64 14.42 18.59 10.79
N LYS A 65 14.14 18.41 12.08
CA LYS A 65 14.90 17.52 12.97
C LYS A 65 14.66 16.06 12.61
N TYR A 66 13.44 15.72 12.21
CA TYR A 66 13.01 14.37 11.89
C TYR A 66 12.78 14.18 10.39
N SER A 67 13.42 14.96 9.52
CA SER A 67 13.21 14.83 8.06
C SER A 67 13.80 13.55 7.48
N LYS A 68 14.89 13.09 8.09
CA LYS A 68 15.63 11.85 7.83
C LYS A 68 16.14 11.32 9.16
N ILE A 69 16.00 10.02 9.40
CA ILE A 69 16.55 9.35 10.58
C ILE A 69 17.76 8.52 10.12
N ASP A 70 18.84 8.51 10.90
CA ASP A 70 20.06 7.76 10.59
C ASP A 70 20.10 6.42 11.34
N ASP A 71 20.91 5.48 10.85
CA ASP A 71 21.13 4.17 11.46
C ASP A 71 21.98 4.27 12.74
N ASP A 72 21.32 4.49 13.88
CA ASP A 72 22.00 4.78 15.16
C ASP A 72 22.32 3.54 16.03
N TYR A 73 21.84 2.34 15.65
CA TYR A 73 21.89 1.14 16.50
C TYR A 73 22.69 -0.01 15.89
N ASN A 74 23.43 -0.75 16.73
CA ASN A 74 24.29 -1.86 16.29
C ASN A 74 23.76 -3.25 16.71
N ASN A 75 22.74 -3.31 17.57
CA ASN A 75 22.12 -4.56 18.02
C ASN A 75 20.71 -4.31 18.58
N LEU A 76 19.94 -5.38 18.70
CA LEU A 76 18.54 -5.33 19.15
C LEU A 76 18.40 -4.82 20.59
N GLU A 77 19.34 -5.11 21.49
CA GLU A 77 19.32 -4.63 22.88
C GLU A 77 19.36 -3.10 22.93
N GLN A 78 20.22 -2.45 22.14
CA GLN A 78 20.28 -0.99 22.04
C GLN A 78 18.97 -0.37 21.55
N VAL A 79 18.28 -1.05 20.62
CA VAL A 79 16.97 -0.61 20.12
C VAL A 79 15.89 -0.77 21.18
N THR A 80 15.79 -1.94 21.80
CA THR A 80 14.85 -2.20 22.91
C THR A 80 15.04 -1.20 24.05
N ASP A 81 16.29 -0.95 24.43
CA ASP A 81 16.67 0.05 25.42
C ASP A 81 16.26 1.47 25.00
N ALA A 82 16.39 1.81 23.71
CA ALA A 82 15.98 3.11 23.20
C ALA A 82 14.46 3.27 23.19
N LEU A 83 13.72 2.23 22.81
CA LEU A 83 12.25 2.19 22.88
C LEU A 83 11.77 2.36 24.33
N ALA A 84 12.36 1.60 25.26
CA ALA A 84 12.05 1.69 26.68
C ALA A 84 12.37 3.08 27.25
N ARG A 85 13.52 3.67 26.92
CA ARG A 85 13.88 5.04 27.34
C ARG A 85 12.99 6.12 26.71
N ALA A 86 12.48 5.88 25.50
CA ALA A 86 11.54 6.79 24.85
C ALA A 86 10.15 6.73 25.51
N GLY A 87 9.87 5.70 26.31
CA GLY A 87 8.60 5.48 26.98
C GLY A 87 7.63 4.62 26.16
N LEU A 88 8.11 3.90 25.14
CA LEU A 88 7.29 2.93 24.42
C LEU A 88 7.23 1.65 25.26
N GLU A 89 6.17 1.52 26.06
CA GLU A 89 5.90 0.32 26.88
C GLU A 89 5.23 -0.79 26.05
N SER A 90 4.40 -0.41 25.08
CA SER A 90 3.71 -1.29 24.13
C SER A 90 3.48 -0.56 22.81
N SER A 91 3.37 -1.32 21.72
CA SER A 91 2.99 -0.86 20.39
C SER A 91 1.89 -1.76 19.83
N ASN A 92 1.23 -1.33 18.76
CA ASN A 92 0.27 -2.17 18.04
C ASN A 92 0.82 -2.43 16.64
N LEU A 93 0.80 -3.69 16.20
CA LEU A 93 1.30 -4.08 14.88
C LEU A 93 0.14 -4.25 13.88
N ILE A 94 0.33 -3.78 12.66
CA ILE A 94 -0.58 -4.01 11.53
C ILE A 94 0.21 -4.71 10.42
N VAL A 95 -0.36 -5.72 9.76
CA VAL A 95 0.32 -6.43 8.67
C VAL A 95 -0.44 -6.23 7.35
N GLY A 96 0.29 -5.79 6.32
CA GLY A 96 -0.15 -5.73 4.94
C GLY A 96 0.66 -6.68 4.06
N VAL A 97 -0.01 -7.54 3.31
CA VAL A 97 0.63 -8.49 2.39
C VAL A 97 0.26 -8.16 0.95
N ASP A 98 1.29 -7.96 0.13
CA ASP A 98 1.16 -7.78 -1.32
C ASP A 98 0.78 -9.12 -1.97
N PHE A 99 -0.31 -9.15 -2.72
CA PHE A 99 -0.78 -10.28 -3.54
C PHE A 99 -0.89 -9.90 -5.03
N THR A 100 -0.02 -9.02 -5.49
CA THR A 100 0.08 -8.66 -6.91
C THR A 100 0.78 -9.75 -7.71
N LYS A 101 0.55 -9.73 -9.02
CA LYS A 101 1.00 -10.74 -9.96
C LYS A 101 2.52 -10.73 -10.14
N SER A 102 3.21 -9.63 -9.84
CA SER A 102 4.67 -9.56 -9.99
C SER A 102 5.42 -10.60 -9.18
N ASN A 103 4.84 -11.03 -8.07
CA ASN A 103 5.31 -12.15 -7.27
C ASN A 103 5.53 -13.46 -8.06
N GLU A 104 4.87 -13.65 -9.21
CA GLU A 104 5.09 -14.82 -10.09
C GLU A 104 6.48 -14.82 -10.74
N TRP A 105 7.12 -13.66 -10.92
CA TRP A 105 8.41 -13.54 -11.62
C TRP A 105 9.52 -12.88 -10.79
N THR A 106 9.21 -12.16 -9.72
CA THR A 106 10.21 -11.53 -8.84
C THR A 106 10.94 -12.52 -7.92
N GLY A 107 10.66 -13.82 -8.01
CA GLY A 107 11.47 -14.91 -7.46
C GLY A 107 12.46 -15.54 -8.46
N ALA A 108 12.70 -14.92 -9.62
CA ALA A 108 13.53 -15.48 -10.68
C ALA A 108 14.94 -15.87 -10.22
N ARG A 109 15.60 -15.04 -9.41
CA ARG A 109 16.95 -15.27 -8.89
C ARG A 109 16.92 -15.72 -7.43
N SER A 110 16.16 -15.03 -6.60
CA SER A 110 16.11 -15.24 -5.14
C SER A 110 15.32 -16.47 -4.71
N PHE A 111 14.38 -16.95 -5.54
CA PHE A 111 13.50 -18.04 -5.18
C PHE A 111 13.35 -19.09 -6.29
N HIS A 112 14.46 -19.39 -6.97
CA HIS A 112 14.57 -20.51 -7.92
C HIS A 112 13.53 -20.49 -9.05
N ARG A 113 13.16 -19.30 -9.55
CA ARG A 113 12.15 -19.10 -10.60
C ARG A 113 10.75 -19.56 -10.20
N ARG A 114 10.47 -19.61 -8.91
CA ARG A 114 9.14 -19.86 -8.36
C ARG A 114 8.48 -18.54 -7.98
N SER A 115 7.16 -18.60 -7.85
CA SER A 115 6.39 -17.51 -7.26
C SER A 115 6.84 -17.27 -5.82
N LEU A 116 6.95 -16.01 -5.41
CA LEU A 116 7.24 -15.66 -4.01
C LEU A 116 6.12 -16.10 -3.05
N HIS A 117 4.93 -16.41 -3.56
CA HIS A 117 3.82 -16.99 -2.79
C HIS A 117 3.69 -18.51 -2.93
N ASP A 118 4.64 -19.21 -3.54
CA ASP A 118 4.51 -20.65 -3.72
C ASP A 118 4.44 -21.37 -2.35
N ILE A 119 3.40 -22.18 -2.14
CA ILE A 119 3.13 -22.86 -0.86
C ILE A 119 3.58 -24.31 -1.00
N GLU A 120 4.79 -24.61 -0.53
CA GLU A 120 5.34 -25.97 -0.52
C GLU A 120 5.68 -26.44 0.93
N VAL A 121 6.58 -27.42 1.03
CA VAL A 121 7.15 -27.93 2.28
C VAL A 121 8.06 -26.89 2.92
N ASP A 122 8.91 -26.25 2.12
CA ASP A 122 9.75 -25.14 2.57
C ASP A 122 8.96 -23.83 2.58
N ARG A 123 9.36 -22.91 3.46
CA ARG A 123 8.75 -21.59 3.57
C ARG A 123 9.14 -20.72 2.38
N ASN A 124 8.18 -19.99 1.83
CA ASN A 124 8.49 -18.93 0.88
C ASN A 124 8.94 -17.62 1.60
N PRO A 125 9.48 -16.63 0.87
CA PRO A 125 10.02 -15.41 1.49
C PRO A 125 9.01 -14.63 2.33
N TYR A 126 7.72 -14.62 1.98
CA TYR A 126 6.68 -14.01 2.81
C TYR A 126 6.50 -14.77 4.14
N GLU A 127 6.47 -16.09 4.10
CA GLU A 127 6.35 -16.93 5.29
C GLU A 127 7.56 -16.78 6.22
N GLU A 128 8.77 -16.71 5.65
CA GLU A 128 9.99 -16.45 6.41
C GLU A 128 9.95 -15.07 7.07
N ALA A 129 9.59 -14.03 6.32
CA ALA A 129 9.46 -12.67 6.85
C ALA A 129 8.43 -12.62 8.00
N ILE A 130 7.20 -13.10 7.80
CA ILE A 130 6.15 -13.18 8.84
C ILE A 130 6.66 -13.92 10.08
N SER A 131 7.36 -15.04 9.88
CA SER A 131 7.86 -15.86 10.99
C SER A 131 8.99 -15.20 11.79
N ILE A 132 9.88 -14.45 11.13
CA ILE A 132 10.99 -13.76 11.82
C ILE A 132 10.45 -12.51 12.51
N ILE A 133 9.59 -11.74 11.84
CA ILE A 133 8.88 -10.61 12.43
C ILE A 133 8.14 -11.06 13.69
N GLY A 134 7.33 -12.13 13.62
CA GLY A 134 6.59 -12.62 14.78
C GLY A 134 7.48 -12.97 15.96
N ARG A 135 8.63 -13.61 15.73
CA ARG A 135 9.56 -13.94 16.81
C ARG A 135 10.30 -12.74 17.41
N THR A 136 10.39 -11.64 16.67
CA THR A 136 11.24 -10.49 17.03
C THR A 136 10.44 -9.28 17.49
N LEU A 137 9.25 -9.08 16.92
CA LEU A 137 8.38 -7.94 17.18
C LEU A 137 7.17 -8.26 18.06
N ALA A 138 6.76 -9.53 18.20
CA ALA A 138 5.56 -9.86 18.99
C ALA A 138 5.68 -9.47 20.47
N SER A 139 6.90 -9.39 21.04
CA SER A 139 7.10 -8.92 22.41
C SER A 139 6.78 -7.44 22.61
N PHE A 140 6.66 -6.67 21.52
CA PHE A 140 6.31 -5.26 21.54
C PHE A 140 4.82 -5.02 21.25
N ASP A 141 4.06 -6.06 20.91
CA ASP A 141 2.62 -5.94 20.66
C ASP A 141 1.84 -6.01 21.97
N GLU A 142 0.89 -5.09 22.19
CA GLU A 142 0.22 -4.94 23.49
C GLU A 142 -0.73 -6.10 23.83
N ASP A 143 -1.51 -6.55 22.85
CA ASP A 143 -2.61 -7.49 23.03
C ASP A 143 -2.48 -8.78 22.22
N ASN A 144 -1.42 -8.88 21.39
CA ASN A 144 -1.17 -9.97 20.46
C ASN A 144 -2.26 -10.11 19.38
N LEU A 145 -3.08 -9.07 19.16
CA LEU A 145 -4.13 -9.05 18.15
C LEU A 145 -3.66 -8.26 16.92
N ILE A 146 -3.38 -8.97 15.83
CA ILE A 146 -2.74 -8.39 14.66
C ILE A 146 -3.77 -8.15 13.54
N PRO A 147 -4.16 -6.91 13.23
CA PRO A 147 -4.95 -6.60 12.04
C PRO A 147 -4.15 -6.95 10.78
N CYS A 148 -4.68 -7.88 9.99
CA CYS A 148 -3.99 -8.42 8.81
C CYS A 148 -4.81 -8.22 7.53
N TYR A 149 -4.16 -7.68 6.51
CA TYR A 149 -4.79 -7.31 5.25
C TYR A 149 -3.98 -7.78 4.04
N GLY A 150 -4.68 -8.11 2.96
CA GLY A 150 -4.11 -8.33 1.65
C GLY A 150 -4.52 -7.26 0.66
N PHE A 151 -3.67 -6.99 -0.34
CA PHE A 151 -3.96 -6.03 -1.41
C PHE A 151 -3.36 -6.50 -2.75
N GLY A 152 -3.83 -5.97 -3.88
CA GLY A 152 -3.26 -6.26 -5.20
C GLY A 152 -3.75 -7.55 -5.88
N ASP A 153 -4.60 -8.32 -5.20
CA ASP A 153 -5.29 -9.45 -5.81
C ASP A 153 -6.42 -8.97 -6.73
N ALA A 154 -7.03 -9.88 -7.49
CA ALA A 154 -8.06 -9.50 -8.46
C ALA A 154 -9.39 -9.02 -7.84
N SER A 155 -9.55 -9.09 -6.52
CA SER A 155 -10.67 -8.50 -5.81
C SER A 155 -10.41 -7.04 -5.43
N THR A 156 -9.14 -6.69 -5.19
CA THR A 156 -8.74 -5.40 -4.63
C THR A 156 -8.06 -4.47 -5.63
N HIS A 157 -7.29 -5.01 -6.58
CA HIS A 157 -6.42 -4.26 -7.49
C HIS A 157 -5.58 -3.23 -6.70
N ASP A 158 -5.44 -2.01 -7.21
CA ASP A 158 -4.74 -0.89 -6.55
C ASP A 158 -5.69 0.05 -5.78
N GLN A 159 -6.94 -0.35 -5.53
CA GLN A 159 -7.97 0.51 -4.95
C GLN A 159 -8.39 0.13 -3.54
N GLU A 160 -8.39 -1.15 -3.19
CA GLU A 160 -8.91 -1.66 -1.91
C GLU A 160 -7.92 -2.57 -1.18
N VAL A 161 -8.26 -2.93 0.05
CA VAL A 161 -7.64 -4.03 0.80
C VAL A 161 -8.71 -5.03 1.21
N PHE A 162 -8.36 -6.30 1.41
CA PHE A 162 -9.23 -7.28 2.04
C PHE A 162 -8.67 -7.69 3.40
N SER A 163 -9.54 -7.90 4.39
CA SER A 163 -9.15 -8.42 5.69
C SER A 163 -8.90 -9.94 5.63
N PHE A 164 -7.96 -10.45 6.41
CA PHE A 164 -7.64 -11.88 6.43
C PHE A 164 -8.81 -12.73 6.95
N TYR A 165 -9.61 -12.19 7.87
CA TYR A 165 -10.86 -12.78 8.33
C TYR A 165 -12.06 -11.91 7.96
N PRO A 166 -13.26 -12.51 7.80
CA PRO A 166 -14.51 -11.76 7.70
C PRO A 166 -14.71 -10.83 8.91
N ASP A 167 -15.54 -9.80 8.72
CA ASP A 167 -15.93 -8.85 9.77
C ASP A 167 -14.74 -8.16 10.47
N ASP A 168 -13.64 -7.98 9.74
CA ASP A 168 -12.40 -7.36 10.24
C ASP A 168 -11.83 -8.00 11.52
N LYS A 169 -12.09 -9.29 11.76
CA LYS A 169 -11.49 -9.99 12.89
C LYS A 169 -9.95 -10.02 12.78
N PHE A 170 -9.26 -9.64 13.85
CA PHE A 170 -7.80 -9.67 13.93
C PHE A 170 -7.26 -11.09 14.12
N CYS A 171 -6.02 -11.31 13.68
CA CYS A 171 -5.29 -12.56 13.91
C CYS A 171 -4.83 -12.65 15.36
N ASP A 172 -4.84 -13.85 15.94
CA ASP A 172 -4.31 -14.11 17.28
C ASP A 172 -2.82 -14.50 17.20
N GLY A 173 -1.96 -13.48 17.23
CA GLY A 173 -0.52 -13.61 17.06
C GLY A 173 -0.04 -13.97 15.64
N PHE A 174 1.27 -13.95 15.45
CA PHE A 174 1.90 -14.18 14.13
C PHE A 174 1.79 -15.64 13.65
N GLU A 175 1.62 -16.60 14.57
CA GLU A 175 1.31 -17.97 14.22
C GLU A 175 -0.04 -18.06 13.47
N ASP A 176 -1.03 -17.28 13.90
CA ASP A 176 -2.32 -17.19 13.23
C ASP A 176 -2.23 -16.44 11.90
N VAL A 177 -1.43 -15.36 11.83
CA VAL A 177 -1.12 -14.67 10.57
C VAL A 177 -0.55 -15.64 9.53
N LEU A 178 0.47 -16.42 9.92
CA LEU A 178 1.12 -17.38 9.02
C LEU A 178 0.16 -18.49 8.59
N ARG A 179 -0.60 -19.06 9.52
CA ARG A 179 -1.62 -20.06 9.21
C ARG A 179 -2.64 -19.51 8.21
N ARG A 180 -3.15 -18.31 8.46
CA ARG A 180 -4.19 -17.71 7.64
C ARG A 180 -3.68 -17.29 6.27
N TYR A 181 -2.44 -16.80 6.18
CA TYR A 181 -1.74 -16.57 4.92
C TYR A 181 -1.71 -17.85 4.05
N ARG A 182 -1.26 -18.98 4.61
CA ARG A 182 -1.21 -20.27 3.89
C ARG A 182 -2.60 -20.76 3.44
N GLU A 183 -3.65 -20.47 4.20
CA GLU A 183 -5.04 -20.81 3.83
C GLU A 183 -5.61 -19.94 2.70
N LEU A 184 -5.16 -18.69 2.60
CA LEU A 184 -5.67 -17.70 1.66
C LEU A 184 -4.96 -17.83 0.31
N VAL A 185 -3.63 -17.88 0.30
CA VAL A 185 -2.81 -17.85 -0.93
C VAL A 185 -3.32 -18.76 -2.05
N PRO A 186 -3.64 -20.05 -1.83
CA PRO A 186 -4.09 -20.94 -2.91
C PRO A 186 -5.45 -20.56 -3.52
N LYS A 187 -6.23 -19.72 -2.83
CA LYS A 187 -7.54 -19.25 -3.28
C LYS A 187 -7.46 -17.91 -3.99
N LEU A 188 -6.37 -17.15 -3.83
CA LEU A 188 -6.24 -15.82 -4.40
C LEU A 188 -5.92 -15.88 -5.89
N ARG A 189 -6.39 -14.86 -6.63
CA ARG A 189 -5.96 -14.61 -8.00
C ARG A 189 -5.08 -13.37 -8.01
N LEU A 190 -3.77 -13.55 -8.12
CA LEU A 190 -2.82 -12.44 -8.14
C LEU A 190 -3.10 -11.51 -9.33
N ALA A 191 -3.07 -10.19 -9.11
CA ALA A 191 -3.42 -9.20 -10.11
C ALA A 191 -2.56 -7.93 -10.02
N GLY A 192 -3.18 -6.75 -10.08
CA GLY A 192 -2.53 -5.45 -10.05
C GLY A 192 -3.50 -4.37 -10.55
N PRO A 193 -3.07 -3.11 -10.72
CA PRO A 193 -1.74 -2.56 -10.43
C PRO A 193 -1.33 -2.64 -8.95
N THR A 194 -0.09 -2.25 -8.66
CA THR A 194 0.49 -2.24 -7.30
C THR A 194 0.55 -0.81 -6.79
N SER A 195 -0.10 -0.56 -5.65
CA SER A 195 -0.07 0.70 -4.89
C SER A 195 -0.16 0.40 -3.41
N PHE A 196 0.62 1.09 -2.56
CA PHE A 196 0.53 0.93 -1.10
C PHE A 196 -0.47 1.89 -0.46
N ALA A 197 -1.05 2.81 -1.24
CA ALA A 197 -2.03 3.77 -0.72
C ALA A 197 -3.20 3.09 0.03
N PRO A 198 -3.84 2.02 -0.50
CA PRO A 198 -4.97 1.40 0.20
C PRO A 198 -4.61 0.83 1.57
N ILE A 199 -3.44 0.19 1.70
CA ILE A 199 -3.01 -0.39 2.97
C ILE A 199 -2.56 0.66 3.98
N ILE A 200 -1.89 1.72 3.53
CA ILE A 200 -1.51 2.86 4.38
C ILE A 200 -2.75 3.60 4.88
N GLU A 201 -3.71 3.87 4.00
CA GLU A 201 -4.99 4.50 4.36
C GLU A 201 -5.80 3.64 5.35
N ARG A 202 -5.76 2.31 5.21
CA ARG A 202 -6.38 1.40 6.19
C ARG A 202 -5.68 1.48 7.53
N ALA A 203 -4.35 1.53 7.57
CA ALA A 203 -3.61 1.68 8.81
C ALA A 203 -3.90 3.03 9.51
N ILE A 204 -4.02 4.12 8.76
CA ILE A 204 -4.47 5.42 9.29
C ILE A 204 -5.86 5.28 9.94
N THR A 205 -6.79 4.57 9.31
CA THR A 205 -8.14 4.32 9.85
C THR A 205 -8.07 3.60 11.21
N ILE A 206 -7.23 2.56 11.32
CA ILE A 206 -7.04 1.80 12.57
C ILE A 206 -6.44 2.70 13.67
N VAL A 207 -5.47 3.54 13.33
CA VAL A 207 -4.89 4.51 14.28
C VAL A 207 -5.93 5.52 14.77
N GLU A 208 -6.82 6.00 13.90
CA GLU A 208 -7.90 6.90 14.36
C GLU A 208 -8.92 6.18 15.26
N GLN A 209 -9.30 4.95 14.89
CA GLN A 209 -10.26 4.14 15.65
C GLN A 209 -9.75 3.80 17.06
N SER A 210 -8.46 3.47 17.19
CA SER A 210 -7.78 3.24 18.48
C SER A 210 -7.62 4.50 19.35
N GLY A 211 -8.00 5.69 18.86
CA GLY A 211 -7.86 6.93 19.60
C GLY A 211 -6.48 7.59 19.47
N GLY A 212 -5.74 7.27 18.42
CA GLY A 212 -4.39 7.79 18.20
C GLY A 212 -3.32 7.03 18.98
N GLN A 213 -3.52 5.74 19.24
CA GLN A 213 -2.46 4.89 19.78
C GLN A 213 -1.35 4.70 18.74
N TYR A 214 -0.12 4.46 19.20
CA TYR A 214 1.00 4.23 18.31
C TYR A 214 0.89 2.87 17.61
N HIS A 215 1.06 2.87 16.29
CA HIS A 215 1.05 1.65 15.48
C HIS A 215 2.28 1.57 14.58
N VAL A 216 2.71 0.34 14.29
CA VAL A 216 3.69 0.04 13.24
C VAL A 216 2.99 -0.79 12.16
N LEU A 217 2.91 -0.24 10.95
CA LEU A 217 2.45 -0.96 9.76
C LEU A 217 3.63 -1.68 9.10
N LEU A 218 3.54 -3.01 9.06
CA LEU A 218 4.48 -3.88 8.36
C LEU A 218 3.90 -4.22 6.98
N ILE A 219 4.49 -3.71 5.91
CA ILE A 219 4.12 -4.06 4.54
C ILE A 219 5.15 -5.07 4.03
N ILE A 220 4.71 -6.27 3.67
CA ILE A 220 5.58 -7.27 3.03
C ILE A 220 5.25 -7.27 1.54
N ALA A 221 6.23 -6.95 0.69
CA ALA A 221 6.01 -6.76 -0.74
C ALA A 221 7.26 -7.03 -1.58
N ASP A 222 7.07 -7.20 -2.89
CA ASP A 222 8.15 -7.46 -3.85
C ASP A 222 8.76 -6.18 -4.49
N GLY A 223 8.28 -5.02 -4.05
CA GLY A 223 8.78 -3.70 -4.43
C GLY A 223 8.32 -3.19 -5.79
N GLN A 224 7.44 -3.91 -6.50
CA GLN A 224 7.02 -3.54 -7.86
C GLN A 224 5.83 -2.57 -7.89
N VAL A 225 5.96 -1.38 -7.28
CA VAL A 225 4.94 -0.32 -7.44
C VAL A 225 4.79 0.02 -8.93
N THR A 226 3.56 0.00 -9.45
CA THR A 226 3.34 0.05 -10.90
C THR A 226 3.80 1.37 -11.50
N ARG A 227 4.74 1.31 -12.46
CA ARG A 227 5.10 2.43 -13.34
C ARG A 227 4.37 2.32 -14.67
N SER A 228 3.73 3.41 -15.11
CA SER A 228 3.16 3.45 -16.46
C SER A 228 4.27 3.59 -17.50
N VAL A 229 4.12 2.93 -18.65
CA VAL A 229 5.03 3.07 -19.81
C VAL A 229 5.04 4.49 -20.40
N ASP A 230 3.97 5.24 -20.16
CA ASP A 230 3.82 6.63 -20.61
C ASP A 230 4.41 7.64 -19.60
N THR A 231 4.97 7.17 -18.48
CA THR A 231 5.58 8.04 -17.48
C THR A 231 6.95 8.49 -17.98
N GLU A 232 7.08 9.79 -18.31
CA GLU A 232 8.37 10.36 -18.66
C GLU A 232 9.39 10.16 -17.54
N ARG A 233 10.66 10.02 -17.92
CA ARG A 233 11.76 9.78 -16.97
C ARG A 233 11.84 10.90 -15.94
N GLY A 234 11.59 10.58 -14.67
CA GLY A 234 11.59 11.53 -13.56
C GLY A 234 10.21 11.92 -13.05
N ASN A 235 9.13 11.52 -13.72
CA ASN A 235 7.76 11.68 -13.21
C ASN A 235 7.30 10.41 -12.48
N LEU A 236 6.38 10.59 -11.53
CA LEU A 236 5.73 9.48 -10.81
C LEU A 236 4.48 9.03 -11.57
N SER A 237 4.23 7.72 -11.60
CA SER A 237 3.00 7.11 -12.05
C SER A 237 1.82 7.49 -11.12
N PRO A 238 0.57 7.24 -11.54
CA PRO A 238 -0.58 7.42 -10.66
C PRO A 238 -0.47 6.63 -9.34
N GLN A 239 0.05 5.39 -9.39
CA GLN A 239 0.21 4.52 -8.21
C GLN A 239 1.34 5.00 -7.30
N GLU A 240 2.48 5.41 -7.88
CA GLU A 240 3.60 5.98 -7.12
C GLU A 240 3.17 7.27 -6.41
N ARG A 241 2.49 8.17 -7.13
CA ARG A 241 2.00 9.42 -6.55
C ARG A 241 1.01 9.17 -5.42
N LYS A 242 0.02 8.29 -5.60
CA LYS A 242 -0.92 7.93 -4.53
C LYS A 242 -0.22 7.34 -3.31
N THR A 243 0.79 6.49 -3.53
CA THR A 243 1.60 5.92 -2.45
C THR A 243 2.34 7.01 -1.68
N VAL A 244 3.01 7.93 -2.37
CA VAL A 244 3.70 9.08 -1.74
C VAL A 244 2.71 9.96 -0.97
N GLU A 245 1.56 10.28 -1.56
CA GLU A 245 0.51 11.07 -0.90
C GLU A 245 0.00 10.39 0.37
N ALA A 246 -0.20 9.06 0.34
CA ALA A 246 -0.60 8.28 1.51
C ALA A 246 0.48 8.25 2.60
N ILE A 247 1.77 8.14 2.26
CA ILE A 247 2.88 8.22 3.23
C ILE A 247 2.93 9.61 3.88
N VAL A 248 2.81 10.67 3.08
CA VAL A 248 2.75 12.06 3.59
C VAL A 248 1.55 12.24 4.52
N GLN A 249 0.39 11.70 4.17
CA GLN A 249 -0.78 11.73 5.03
C GLN A 249 -0.55 10.93 6.32
N ALA A 250 0.05 9.74 6.25
CA ALA A 250 0.36 8.90 7.40
C ALA A 250 1.29 9.59 8.41
N SER A 251 2.22 10.44 7.95
CA SER A 251 3.13 11.20 8.84
C SER A 251 2.41 12.19 9.77
N GLN A 252 1.10 12.38 9.59
CA GLN A 252 0.26 13.17 10.47
C GLN A 252 -0.29 12.38 11.66
N TYR A 253 -0.13 11.06 11.65
CA TYR A 253 -0.62 10.11 12.64
C TYR A 253 0.55 9.48 13.40
N PRO A 254 0.31 8.95 14.62
CA PRO A 254 1.31 8.16 15.34
C PRO A 254 1.47 6.77 14.68
N LEU A 255 1.94 6.76 13.44
CA LEU A 255 2.04 5.60 12.56
C LEU A 255 3.43 5.56 11.93
N SER A 256 4.15 4.49 12.21
CA SER A 256 5.38 4.11 11.50
C SER A 256 5.09 3.07 10.45
N ILE A 257 5.79 3.11 9.32
CA ILE A 257 5.65 2.17 8.22
C ILE A 257 7.00 1.50 8.01
N VAL A 258 7.02 0.16 8.02
CA VAL A 258 8.20 -0.63 7.67
C VAL A 258 7.85 -1.49 6.47
N LEU A 259 8.54 -1.25 5.36
CA LEU A 259 8.41 -2.04 4.14
C LEU A 259 9.50 -3.12 4.11
N VAL A 260 9.06 -4.38 4.18
CA VAL A 260 9.89 -5.57 4.12
C VAL A 260 9.92 -6.09 2.68
N GLY A 261 11.05 -5.83 2.01
CA GLY A 261 11.27 -6.18 0.61
C GLY A 261 11.69 -7.63 0.39
N VAL A 262 10.79 -8.44 -0.17
CA VAL A 262 11.04 -9.84 -0.54
C VAL A 262 11.24 -9.99 -2.06
N GLY A 263 12.05 -10.95 -2.49
CA GLY A 263 12.33 -11.16 -3.92
C GLY A 263 13.44 -10.30 -4.51
N ASP A 264 13.46 -10.26 -5.84
CA ASP A 264 14.58 -9.77 -6.65
C ASP A 264 14.69 -8.24 -6.77
N GLY A 265 13.66 -7.49 -6.34
CA GLY A 265 13.52 -6.06 -6.62
C GLY A 265 13.21 -5.77 -8.10
N PRO A 266 13.57 -4.59 -8.65
CA PRO A 266 14.47 -3.58 -8.07
C PRO A 266 13.90 -2.80 -6.88
N TRP A 267 14.79 -2.26 -6.05
CA TRP A 267 14.45 -1.58 -4.79
C TRP A 267 14.70 -0.06 -4.79
N ASP A 268 15.09 0.52 -5.93
CA ASP A 268 15.53 1.93 -6.00
C ASP A 268 14.45 2.90 -5.52
N MET A 269 13.19 2.66 -5.90
CA MET A 269 12.06 3.49 -5.48
C MET A 269 11.78 3.37 -3.98
N MET A 270 11.96 2.18 -3.41
CA MET A 270 11.71 1.96 -1.98
C MET A 270 12.77 2.68 -1.14
N LYS A 271 14.01 2.72 -1.62
CA LYS A 271 15.09 3.55 -1.06
C LYS A 271 14.83 5.05 -1.23
N GLU A 272 14.16 5.45 -2.30
CA GLU A 272 13.75 6.85 -2.50
C GLU A 272 12.67 7.26 -1.48
N PHE A 273 11.71 6.38 -1.19
CA PHE A 273 10.66 6.63 -0.19
C PHE A 273 11.18 6.69 1.25
N ASP A 274 12.23 5.93 1.56
CA ASP A 274 12.95 5.93 2.84
C ASP A 274 13.41 7.35 3.22
N ASP A 275 14.23 7.96 2.36
CA ASP A 275 14.95 9.19 2.70
C ASP A 275 14.39 10.48 2.09
N ASN A 276 13.62 10.39 1.00
CA ASN A 276 13.40 11.53 0.09
C ASN A 276 11.93 11.85 -0.17
N ILE A 277 11.10 11.89 0.89
CA ILE A 277 9.72 12.41 0.82
C ILE A 277 9.65 13.78 1.51
N PRO A 278 9.73 14.92 0.79
CA PRO A 278 9.94 16.24 1.42
C PRO A 278 8.74 16.78 2.20
N ALA A 279 7.53 16.29 1.92
CA ALA A 279 6.29 16.86 2.47
C ALA A 279 5.81 16.18 3.77
N ARG A 280 6.51 15.14 4.25
CA ARG A 280 6.16 14.43 5.49
C ARG A 280 6.48 15.26 6.72
N ALA A 281 5.68 15.13 7.78
CA ALA A 281 5.88 15.85 9.04
C ALA A 281 7.05 15.30 9.88
N PHE A 282 7.32 14.00 9.74
CA PHE A 282 8.51 13.31 10.23
C PHE A 282 8.76 12.12 9.31
N ASP A 283 9.97 11.60 9.33
CA ASP A 283 10.35 10.37 8.67
C ASP A 283 9.59 9.20 9.28
N ASN A 284 8.60 8.67 8.56
CA ASN A 284 7.70 7.64 9.07
C ASN A 284 7.74 6.36 8.24
N PHE A 285 8.76 6.18 7.40
CA PHE A 285 8.87 5.08 6.45
C PHE A 285 10.28 4.51 6.44
N GLN A 286 10.41 3.24 6.81
CA GLN A 286 11.65 2.46 6.77
C GLN A 286 11.56 1.40 5.67
N PHE A 287 12.56 1.28 4.80
CA PHE A 287 12.73 0.15 3.89
C PHE A 287 13.75 -0.87 4.41
N VAL A 288 13.41 -2.16 4.36
CA VAL A 288 14.30 -3.27 4.71
C VAL A 288 14.37 -4.29 3.58
N ASN A 289 15.55 -4.46 2.98
CA ASN A 289 15.78 -5.49 1.96
C ASN A 289 15.99 -6.87 2.60
N PHE A 290 14.88 -7.55 2.90
CA PHE A 290 14.88 -8.87 3.54
C PHE A 290 15.70 -9.89 2.75
N THR A 291 15.51 -9.95 1.44
CA THR A 291 16.19 -10.91 0.57
C THR A 291 17.71 -10.73 0.60
N GLU A 292 18.18 -9.49 0.59
CA GLU A 292 19.62 -9.19 0.69
C GLU A 292 20.19 -9.67 2.02
N ILE A 293 19.54 -9.37 3.14
CA ILE A 293 19.97 -9.82 4.48
C ILE A 293 20.00 -11.36 4.55
N MET A 294 18.93 -12.01 4.08
CA MET A 294 18.82 -13.47 4.13
C MET A 294 19.81 -14.17 3.18
N SER A 295 20.29 -13.49 2.14
CA SER A 295 21.31 -14.03 1.23
C SER A 295 22.74 -13.99 1.78
N LYS A 296 23.01 -13.24 2.85
CA LYS A 296 24.36 -13.09 3.40
C LYS A 296 24.94 -14.42 3.87
N ASN A 297 26.25 -14.60 3.73
CA ASN A 297 26.94 -15.80 4.20
C ASN A 297 27.20 -15.73 5.73
N MET A 298 26.15 -15.94 6.51
CA MET A 298 26.18 -15.97 7.98
C MET A 298 25.19 -17.00 8.53
N ASN A 299 25.27 -17.32 9.81
CA ASN A 299 24.32 -18.23 10.45
C ASN A 299 22.90 -17.63 10.51
N ALA A 300 21.87 -18.50 10.58
CA ALA A 300 20.47 -18.07 10.54
C ALA A 300 20.11 -17.07 11.64
N SER A 301 20.52 -17.33 12.88
CA SER A 301 20.24 -16.45 14.03
C SER A 301 20.79 -15.03 13.85
N ARG A 302 21.97 -14.86 13.22
CA ARG A 302 22.53 -13.53 12.92
C ARG A 302 21.74 -12.81 11.82
N LYS A 303 21.27 -13.53 10.79
CA LYS A 303 20.41 -12.93 9.76
C LYS A 303 19.11 -12.43 10.35
N GLU A 304 18.49 -13.22 11.21
CA GLU A 304 17.26 -12.87 11.91
C GLU A 304 17.46 -11.63 12.79
N ALA A 305 18.55 -11.60 13.56
CA ALA A 305 18.88 -10.45 14.40
C ALA A 305 19.18 -9.18 13.57
N GLU A 306 19.89 -9.32 12.45
CA GLU A 306 20.18 -8.20 11.54
C GLU A 306 18.92 -7.67 10.87
N PHE A 307 18.01 -8.55 10.44
CA PHE A 307 16.72 -8.16 9.90
C PHE A 307 15.86 -7.45 10.94
N ALA A 308 15.77 -7.98 12.17
CA ALA A 308 15.02 -7.35 13.26
C ALA A 308 15.57 -5.96 13.60
N LEU A 309 16.90 -5.85 13.70
CA LEU A 309 17.57 -4.57 13.91
C LEU A 309 17.24 -3.57 12.79
N SER A 310 17.32 -4.01 11.54
CA SER A 310 17.02 -3.16 10.37
C SER A 310 15.56 -2.70 10.36
N ALA A 311 14.62 -3.58 10.71
CA ALA A 311 13.19 -3.26 10.77
C ALA A 311 12.83 -2.29 11.91
N LEU A 312 13.62 -2.26 12.98
CA LEU A 312 13.37 -1.42 14.15
C LEU A 312 14.25 -0.18 14.22
N MET A 313 15.17 0.02 13.27
CA MET A 313 16.22 1.04 13.34
C MET A 313 15.66 2.43 13.61
N GLU A 314 14.60 2.82 12.90
CA GLU A 314 14.02 4.15 13.03
C GLU A 314 12.91 4.26 14.09
N ILE A 315 12.31 3.14 14.52
CA ILE A 315 11.12 3.12 15.38
C ILE A 315 11.29 3.96 16.66
N PRO A 316 12.43 3.94 17.40
CA PRO A 316 12.59 4.79 18.58
C PRO A 316 12.52 6.29 18.27
N SER A 317 13.15 6.71 17.18
CA SER A 317 13.18 8.11 16.75
C SER A 317 11.82 8.54 16.22
N GLN A 318 11.15 7.67 15.46
CA GLN A 318 9.81 7.87 14.95
C GLN A 318 8.79 8.02 16.08
N TYR A 319 8.78 7.10 17.05
CA TYR A 319 7.93 7.20 18.24
C TYR A 319 8.14 8.52 18.98
N LYS A 320 9.40 8.91 19.21
CA LYS A 320 9.72 10.19 19.85
C LYS A 320 9.23 11.40 19.03
N ALA A 321 9.29 11.34 17.70
CA ALA A 321 8.73 12.37 16.84
C ALA A 321 7.21 12.50 17.05
N THR A 322 6.48 11.40 17.24
CA THR A 322 5.04 11.44 17.51
C THR A 322 4.69 12.17 18.82
N LEU A 323 5.53 12.00 19.84
CA LEU A 323 5.42 12.72 21.12
C LEU A 323 5.72 14.21 20.94
N GLU A 324 6.85 14.55 20.31
CA GLU A 324 7.28 15.94 20.13
C GLU A 324 6.35 16.74 19.19
N LEU A 325 5.72 16.08 18.22
CA LEU A 325 4.71 16.65 17.33
C LEU A 325 3.31 16.72 17.95
N ASN A 326 3.11 16.18 19.16
CA ASN A 326 1.82 16.09 19.85
C ASN A 326 0.73 15.41 19.00
N ILE A 327 1.08 14.33 18.31
CA ILE A 327 0.14 13.54 17.51
C ILE A 327 -0.25 12.21 18.18
N LEU A 328 0.52 11.75 19.18
CA LEU A 328 0.19 10.58 19.99
C LEU A 328 -1.03 10.86 20.88
N GLY A 329 -1.99 9.92 20.93
CA GLY A 329 -3.20 10.00 21.74
C GLY A 329 -4.24 11.01 21.25
N ALA A 330 -4.08 11.56 20.04
CA ALA A 330 -4.97 12.56 19.46
C ALA A 330 -5.75 11.99 18.26
N ARG A 331 -7.07 12.18 18.26
CA ARG A 331 -7.92 11.95 17.08
C ARG A 331 -7.93 13.20 16.21
N ARG A 332 -7.68 13.05 14.90
CA ARG A 332 -7.74 14.18 13.95
C ARG A 332 -9.13 14.39 13.36
N GLY A 333 -9.91 13.32 13.17
CA GLY A 333 -11.29 13.40 12.70
C GLY A 333 -11.45 13.89 11.26
N ASN A 334 -10.36 13.89 10.49
CA ASN A 334 -10.28 14.42 9.13
C ASN A 334 -10.08 13.33 8.07
N THR A 335 -10.09 12.03 8.44
CA THR A 335 -9.87 10.95 7.47
C THR A 335 -11.18 10.40 6.93
N THR A 336 -11.13 9.94 5.68
CA THR A 336 -12.20 9.12 5.13
C THR A 336 -11.98 7.71 5.64
N GLU A 337 -12.95 7.15 6.36
CA GLU A 337 -12.87 5.79 6.90
C GLU A 337 -12.73 4.79 5.75
N ARG A 338 -11.57 4.12 5.66
CA ARG A 338 -11.36 3.06 4.67
C ARG A 338 -11.85 1.73 5.24
N VAL A 339 -12.83 1.15 4.56
CA VAL A 339 -13.43 -0.14 4.90
C VAL A 339 -12.75 -1.26 4.11
N SER A 340 -12.39 -2.36 4.77
CA SER A 340 -11.83 -3.55 4.13
C SER A 340 -12.91 -4.33 3.40
N LEU A 341 -12.55 -4.97 2.30
CA LEU A 341 -13.33 -6.06 1.74
C LEU A 341 -13.20 -7.33 2.60
N PRO A 342 -14.21 -8.21 2.63
CA PRO A 342 -14.03 -9.54 3.20
C PRO A 342 -13.03 -10.36 2.38
N PRO A 343 -12.42 -11.42 2.96
CA PRO A 343 -11.50 -12.27 2.24
C PRO A 343 -12.16 -12.85 0.98
N PRO A 344 -11.52 -12.76 -0.19
CA PRO A 344 -12.17 -13.09 -1.45
C PRO A 344 -12.50 -14.58 -1.54
N SER A 345 -13.74 -14.86 -1.96
CA SER A 345 -14.21 -16.21 -2.27
C SER A 345 -14.44 -16.31 -3.78
N TYR A 346 -13.41 -16.74 -4.51
CA TYR A 346 -13.55 -17.06 -5.92
C TYR A 346 -14.32 -18.37 -6.03
N SER A 347 -15.65 -18.29 -6.04
CA SER A 347 -16.47 -19.44 -6.43
C SER A 347 -16.00 -19.90 -7.81
N GLY A 348 -15.51 -21.15 -7.89
CA GLY A 348 -15.15 -21.77 -9.16
C GLY A 348 -16.33 -21.71 -10.14
N PRO A 349 -16.10 -21.90 -11.46
CA PRO A 349 -17.16 -21.80 -12.44
C PRO A 349 -18.36 -22.64 -11.99
N LYS A 350 -19.46 -21.95 -11.66
CA LYS A 350 -20.73 -22.59 -11.34
C LYS A 350 -21.06 -23.47 -12.54
N GLN A 351 -20.98 -24.79 -12.38
CA GLN A 351 -21.58 -25.68 -13.36
C GLN A 351 -23.03 -25.23 -13.52
N PRO A 352 -23.54 -25.10 -14.76
CA PRO A 352 -24.90 -24.64 -14.97
C PRO A 352 -25.84 -25.60 -14.25
N SER A 353 -26.47 -25.08 -13.20
CA SER A 353 -27.57 -25.74 -12.49
C SER A 353 -28.61 -26.13 -13.52
N ARG A 354 -28.84 -27.44 -13.67
CA ARG A 354 -29.91 -27.98 -14.50
C ARG A 354 -31.21 -27.27 -14.15
N TYR A 355 -31.79 -26.66 -15.17
CA TYR A 355 -33.07 -25.98 -15.15
C TYR A 355 -34.13 -26.90 -14.54
N SER A 356 -34.78 -26.47 -13.47
CA SER A 356 -36.02 -27.07 -13.00
C SER A 356 -37.15 -26.64 -13.93
N SER A 357 -37.58 -27.53 -14.82
CA SER A 357 -38.79 -27.34 -15.63
C SER A 357 -39.91 -28.21 -15.06
N PHE A 358 -40.89 -27.55 -14.44
CA PHE A 358 -42.22 -28.06 -14.14
C PHE A 358 -43.13 -27.84 -15.35
N GLN A 359 -43.82 -28.90 -15.82
CA GLN A 359 -45.25 -28.99 -16.19
C GLN A 359 -45.55 -29.97 -17.36
N GLY A 360 -46.40 -30.98 -17.05
CA GLY A 360 -47.45 -31.65 -17.88
C GLY A 360 -47.08 -32.25 -19.24
N ALA A 361 -47.53 -33.44 -19.68
CA ALA A 361 -48.58 -34.38 -19.27
C ALA A 361 -48.33 -35.74 -20.01
N PRO A 362 -49.30 -36.68 -20.18
CA PRO A 362 -49.41 -37.93 -19.42
C PRO A 362 -49.09 -39.23 -20.19
N THR A 363 -48.72 -40.25 -19.41
CA THR A 363 -48.84 -41.72 -19.56
C THR A 363 -49.09 -42.38 -20.93
N PHE A 364 -48.21 -43.32 -21.31
CA PHE A 364 -48.62 -44.61 -21.87
C PHE A 364 -47.58 -45.74 -21.64
N GLU A 365 -48.06 -46.78 -20.95
CA GLU A 365 -47.74 -48.22 -20.93
C GLU A 365 -46.31 -48.85 -20.93
N LYS A 366 -46.19 -49.74 -19.93
CA LYS A 366 -45.31 -50.93 -19.77
C LYS A 366 -44.98 -51.70 -21.06
N ARG A 367 -43.75 -52.22 -21.16
CA ARG A 367 -43.45 -53.66 -20.92
C ARG A 367 -41.97 -54.01 -21.05
N GLU A 368 -41.55 -54.90 -20.16
CA GLU A 368 -40.30 -55.65 -20.14
C GLU A 368 -40.13 -56.56 -21.38
N ALA A 369 -38.88 -56.89 -21.71
CA ALA A 369 -38.33 -58.27 -21.61
C ALA A 369 -37.24 -58.57 -22.66
N SER A 370 -36.03 -58.82 -22.16
CA SER A 370 -35.32 -60.11 -22.26
C SER A 370 -34.76 -60.66 -23.59
N ARG A 371 -33.43 -60.95 -23.51
CA ARG A 371 -32.69 -62.13 -24.04
C ARG A 371 -32.39 -62.17 -25.55
N LEU A 372 -31.33 -62.80 -26.08
CA LEU A 372 -30.03 -63.38 -25.67
C LEU A 372 -29.38 -63.89 -27.00
N THR A 373 -28.05 -63.81 -27.17
CA THR A 373 -27.11 -64.79 -27.83
C THR A 373 -27.36 -65.23 -29.31
N SER A 374 -26.41 -65.53 -30.21
CA SER A 374 -24.99 -65.91 -30.15
C SER A 374 -24.41 -66.18 -31.56
N PHE A 375 -23.06 -66.10 -31.70
CA PHE A 375 -22.14 -66.83 -32.62
C PHE A 375 -22.26 -66.61 -34.15
N GLN A 376 -21.22 -66.63 -35.02
CA GLN A 376 -19.79 -67.05 -34.99
C GLN A 376 -19.11 -66.55 -36.30
N GLY A 377 -17.77 -66.40 -36.33
CA GLY A 377 -16.99 -66.53 -37.58
C GLY A 377 -15.87 -65.51 -37.81
N ALA A 378 -14.63 -65.88 -37.47
CA ALA A 378 -13.39 -65.26 -37.99
C ALA A 378 -12.97 -65.95 -39.32
N PRO A 379 -12.15 -65.31 -40.17
CA PRO A 379 -10.71 -65.57 -40.10
C PRO A 379 -9.81 -64.33 -40.30
N THR A 380 -8.58 -64.48 -39.82
CA THR A 380 -7.44 -63.56 -39.85
C THR A 380 -6.73 -63.53 -41.21
N TYR A 381 -6.36 -62.33 -41.70
CA TYR A 381 -5.17 -62.07 -42.54
C TYR A 381 -4.70 -60.61 -42.33
N GLU A 382 -3.44 -60.36 -42.65
CA GLU A 382 -2.52 -59.41 -42.02
C GLU A 382 -2.67 -57.93 -42.39
N LYS A 383 -2.60 -57.08 -41.35
CA LYS A 383 -1.78 -55.85 -41.19
C LYS A 383 -1.60 -54.93 -42.41
N MET A 384 -2.36 -53.82 -42.44
CA MET A 384 -1.90 -52.47 -42.81
C MET A 384 -3.01 -51.46 -42.46
N ASP A 385 -2.85 -50.74 -41.34
CA ASP A 385 -3.69 -49.56 -41.03
C ASP A 385 -2.86 -48.28 -41.18
N ILE A 386 -3.40 -47.40 -42.04
CA ILE A 386 -2.94 -46.04 -42.28
C ILE A 386 -3.57 -45.13 -41.21
N SER A 387 -2.72 -44.31 -40.59
CA SER A 387 -2.97 -43.43 -39.44
C SER A 387 -3.78 -42.16 -39.81
N PRO A 388 -4.11 -41.23 -38.87
CA PRO A 388 -3.08 -40.39 -38.25
C PRO A 388 -3.37 -40.08 -36.77
N ASN A 389 -2.64 -40.69 -35.85
CA ASN A 389 -2.40 -40.04 -34.56
C ASN A 389 -1.16 -40.63 -33.86
N THR A 390 -0.01 -40.04 -34.16
CA THR A 390 1.14 -39.96 -33.25
C THR A 390 2.06 -38.85 -33.73
N SER A 391 2.14 -37.80 -32.91
CA SER A 391 3.39 -37.18 -32.45
C SER A 391 4.62 -37.26 -33.38
N TYR A 392 4.91 -36.15 -34.04
CA TYR A 392 6.28 -35.66 -34.26
C TYR A 392 6.40 -34.36 -33.46
N HIS A 393 7.07 -34.37 -32.31
CA HIS A 393 8.48 -34.01 -32.15
C HIS A 393 8.84 -32.59 -32.61
N GLY A 394 9.16 -31.76 -31.61
CA GLY A 394 10.33 -30.88 -31.67
C GLY A 394 10.07 -29.40 -31.91
N THR A 395 9.62 -28.68 -30.88
CA THR A 395 10.04 -27.29 -30.72
C THR A 395 10.59 -27.12 -29.30
N SER A 396 11.84 -26.69 -29.27
CA SER A 396 12.65 -26.43 -28.10
C SER A 396 11.92 -25.57 -27.06
N THR A 397 12.33 -25.72 -25.81
CA THR A 397 11.97 -24.90 -24.64
C THR A 397 12.33 -23.40 -24.76
N SER A 398 12.67 -22.93 -25.96
CA SER A 398 12.98 -21.55 -26.33
C SER A 398 11.77 -20.73 -26.83
N ASP A 399 10.74 -21.38 -27.39
CA ASP A 399 9.72 -20.67 -28.18
C ASP A 399 8.56 -20.12 -27.35
N ASN A 400 8.39 -20.60 -26.11
CA ASN A 400 7.37 -20.07 -25.20
C ASN A 400 7.62 -18.62 -24.77
N ASN A 401 8.84 -18.10 -24.99
CA ASN A 401 9.20 -16.72 -24.68
C ASN A 401 9.16 -15.78 -25.90
N LEU A 402 8.83 -16.28 -27.09
CA LEU A 402 8.78 -15.46 -28.31
C LEU A 402 7.40 -14.85 -28.52
N CYS A 403 7.36 -13.63 -29.06
CA CYS A 403 6.14 -12.91 -29.36
C CYS A 403 5.31 -13.70 -30.38
N PRO A 404 4.01 -13.95 -30.13
CA PRO A 404 3.16 -14.72 -31.04
C PRO A 404 2.87 -14.02 -32.37
N ILE A 405 3.28 -12.75 -32.52
CA ILE A 405 3.07 -11.95 -33.74
C ILE A 405 4.32 -12.00 -34.63
N CYS A 406 5.48 -11.61 -34.10
CA CYS A 406 6.71 -11.57 -34.91
C CYS A 406 7.54 -12.85 -34.82
N ILE A 407 7.29 -13.73 -33.83
CA ILE A 407 8.00 -15.00 -33.61
C ILE A 407 9.54 -14.81 -33.54
N THR A 408 9.99 -13.58 -33.25
CA THR A 408 11.40 -13.19 -33.31
C THR A 408 11.81 -12.53 -32.00
N ASP A 409 11.03 -11.55 -31.54
CA ASP A 409 11.32 -10.81 -30.32
C ASP A 409 10.76 -11.55 -29.09
N ARG A 410 11.37 -11.34 -27.92
CA ARG A 410 10.86 -11.87 -26.66
C ARG A 410 9.57 -11.15 -26.22
N LYS A 411 8.74 -11.85 -25.46
CA LYS A 411 7.57 -11.28 -24.79
C LYS A 411 8.01 -10.33 -23.68
N ASP A 412 7.93 -9.04 -23.91
CA ASP A 412 8.27 -7.95 -22.97
C ASP A 412 7.10 -6.96 -22.78
N MET A 413 5.88 -7.33 -23.22
CA MET A 413 4.65 -6.55 -23.00
C MET A 413 3.47 -7.48 -22.68
N ALA A 414 2.71 -7.17 -21.63
CA ALA A 414 1.45 -7.82 -21.26
C ALA A 414 0.26 -6.87 -21.46
N PHE A 415 -0.90 -7.42 -21.84
CA PHE A 415 -2.17 -6.70 -21.90
C PHE A 415 -2.98 -6.91 -20.62
N GLY A 416 -3.96 -6.03 -20.35
CA GLY A 416 -4.88 -6.16 -19.20
C GLY A 416 -5.66 -7.47 -19.14
N CYS A 417 -5.77 -8.22 -20.25
CA CYS A 417 -6.34 -9.56 -20.29
C CYS A 417 -5.36 -10.70 -19.92
N GLY A 418 -4.11 -10.38 -19.56
CA GLY A 418 -3.07 -11.33 -19.17
C GLY A 418 -2.24 -11.95 -20.30
N HIS A 419 -2.55 -11.66 -21.56
CA HIS A 419 -1.80 -12.16 -22.73
C HIS A 419 -0.61 -11.27 -23.06
N GLN A 420 0.43 -11.84 -23.68
CA GLN A 420 1.72 -11.17 -23.89
C GLN A 420 2.18 -11.12 -25.35
N THR A 421 2.91 -10.06 -25.70
CA THR A 421 3.56 -9.81 -27.00
C THR A 421 4.92 -9.12 -26.77
N CYS A 422 5.71 -8.87 -27.82
CA CYS A 422 6.81 -7.91 -27.70
C CYS A 422 6.26 -6.47 -27.81
N CYS A 423 6.95 -5.49 -27.22
CA CYS A 423 6.56 -4.08 -27.22
C CYS A 423 6.37 -3.57 -28.65
N ARG A 424 7.24 -3.99 -29.57
CA ARG A 424 7.19 -3.57 -30.98
C ARG A 424 5.88 -3.99 -31.66
N CYS A 425 5.36 -5.18 -31.32
CA CYS A 425 4.12 -5.68 -31.90
C CYS A 425 2.88 -5.28 -31.10
N GLY A 426 3.00 -5.07 -29.78
CA GLY A 426 1.87 -4.80 -28.89
C GLY A 426 1.45 -3.33 -28.80
N THR A 427 2.31 -2.38 -29.22
CA THR A 427 2.07 -0.94 -29.06
C THR A 427 0.78 -0.49 -29.78
N ASP A 428 0.59 -0.88 -31.03
CA ASP A 428 -0.51 -0.38 -31.88
C ASP A 428 -1.76 -1.28 -31.88
N LEU A 429 -1.76 -2.38 -31.11
CA LEU A 429 -2.89 -3.30 -31.08
C LEU A 429 -4.05 -2.73 -30.27
N GLN A 430 -5.23 -2.64 -30.87
CA GLN A 430 -6.47 -2.27 -30.18
C GLN A 430 -7.19 -3.48 -29.58
N ILE A 431 -6.94 -4.67 -30.13
CA ILE A 431 -7.58 -5.93 -29.77
C ILE A 431 -6.49 -6.97 -29.53
N CYS A 432 -6.62 -7.74 -28.45
CA CYS A 432 -5.70 -8.82 -28.13
C CYS A 432 -5.75 -9.91 -29.22
N PRO A 433 -4.62 -10.30 -29.83
CA PRO A 433 -4.60 -11.29 -30.91
C PRO A 433 -4.97 -12.70 -30.44
N ILE A 434 -4.91 -12.96 -29.12
CA ILE A 434 -5.16 -14.27 -28.54
C ILE A 434 -6.63 -14.42 -28.10
N CYS A 435 -7.13 -13.52 -27.26
CA CYS A 435 -8.50 -13.61 -26.72
C CYS A 435 -9.52 -12.66 -27.34
N ARG A 436 -9.10 -11.84 -28.30
CA ARG A 436 -9.94 -10.86 -29.02
C ARG A 436 -10.63 -9.82 -28.13
N SER A 437 -10.16 -9.63 -26.90
CA SER A 437 -10.63 -8.58 -25.99
C SER A 437 -10.01 -7.23 -26.36
N HIS A 438 -10.74 -6.12 -26.13
CA HIS A 438 -10.19 -4.78 -26.29
C HIS A 438 -9.02 -4.55 -25.31
N ILE A 439 -7.92 -3.98 -25.80
CA ILE A 439 -6.73 -3.69 -24.98
C ILE A 439 -6.89 -2.30 -24.34
N GLN A 440 -7.22 -2.28 -23.05
CA GLN A 440 -7.30 -1.05 -22.26
C GLN A 440 -5.97 -0.74 -21.54
N THR A 441 -5.25 -1.77 -21.13
CA THR A 441 -4.01 -1.66 -20.34
C THR A 441 -2.87 -2.39 -21.03
N ARG A 442 -1.69 -1.75 -21.09
CA ARG A 442 -0.42 -2.32 -21.58
C ARG A 442 0.63 -2.17 -20.50
N ILE A 443 1.33 -3.26 -20.18
CA ILE A 443 2.34 -3.32 -19.12
C ILE A 443 3.63 -3.81 -19.76
N LYS A 444 4.72 -3.05 -19.65
CA LYS A 444 6.05 -3.50 -20.10
C LYS A 444 6.69 -4.38 -19.02
N LEU A 445 7.26 -5.50 -19.42
CA LEU A 445 7.94 -6.46 -18.56
C LEU A 445 9.46 -6.28 -18.75
N TYR A 446 10.23 -6.23 -17.66
CA TYR A 446 11.68 -6.02 -17.68
C TYR A 446 12.46 -7.32 -17.47
#